data_AF-A0AA41VU94-F1
#
_entry.id   AF-A0AA41VU94-F1
#
_cell.length_a   1.000
_cell.length_b   1.000
_cell.length_c   1.000
_cell.angle_alpha   90.00
_cell.angle_beta   90.00
_cell.angle_gamma   90.00
#
_symmetry.space_group_name_H-M   'P 1'
#
loop_
_entity.id
_entity.type
_entity.pdbx_description
1 polymer ?
#
loop_
_entity_poly.entity_id
_entity_poly.type
_entity_poly.pdbx_seq_one_letter_code
_entity_poly.pdbx_strand_id
1 'polypeptide(L)' 'KFYLIGRNKSRTVWRVLKIDRSELTELDILEDSTIYSEAECYDLLKRLHEGNILTGGLKFVTTCYGII' A
#
# COMPACT_ATOMS: atom_id res chain seq x y z
N LYS A 1 2.01 8.21 -6.25
CA LYS A 1 1.17 7.14 -5.65
C LYS A 1 1.81 6.64 -4.37
N PHE A 2 1.01 6.47 -3.32
CA PHE A 2 1.41 5.88 -2.04
C PHE A 2 0.53 4.66 -1.75
N TYR A 3 1.09 3.72 -1.02
CA TYR A 3 0.40 2.51 -0.58
C TYR A 3 0.53 2.42 0.93
N LEU A 4 -0.60 2.35 1.63
CA LEU A 4 -0.65 2.10 3.05
C LEU A 4 -1.07 0.66 3.28
N ILE A 5 -0.33 -0.03 4.14
CA ILE A 5 -0.58 -1.42 4.48
C ILE A 5 -1.12 -1.47 5.91
N GLY A 6 -2.40 -1.80 6.03
CA GLY A 6 -3.08 -1.99 7.30
C GLY A 6 -3.07 -3.46 7.69
N ARG A 7 -2.91 -3.75 8.98
CA ARG A 7 -3.05 -5.11 9.51
C ARG A 7 -3.77 -5.13 10.85
N ASN A 8 -4.41 -6.25 11.16
CA ASN A 8 -4.96 -6.48 12.49
C ASN A 8 -3.86 -6.87 13.51
N LYS A 9 -4.22 -6.87 14.80
CA LYS A 9 -3.28 -7.21 15.89
C LYS A 9 -2.71 -8.63 15.78
N SER A 10 -3.53 -9.58 15.32
CA SER A 10 -3.14 -10.98 15.13
C SER A 10 -2.31 -11.24 13.87
N ARG A 11 -2.07 -10.23 13.02
CA ARG A 11 -1.36 -10.34 11.73
C ARG A 11 -1.98 -11.34 10.74
N THR A 12 -3.26 -11.62 10.88
CA THR A 12 -3.98 -12.58 10.02
C THR A 12 -4.73 -11.89 8.87
N VAL A 13 -4.97 -10.59 8.99
CA VAL A 13 -5.70 -9.78 7.99
C VAL A 13 -4.81 -8.62 7.61
N TRP A 14 -4.53 -8.52 6.32
CA TRP A 14 -3.79 -7.43 5.71
C TRP A 14 -4.68 -6.75 4.68
N ARG A 15 -4.71 -5.41 4.68
CA ARG A 15 -5.47 -4.59 3.73
C ARG A 15 -4.56 -3.54 3.13
N VAL A 16 -4.86 -3.14 1.89
CA VAL A 16 -4.09 -2.15 1.16
C VAL A 16 -4.98 -0.95 0.84
N LEU A 17 -4.49 0.24 1.14
CA LEU A 17 -5.09 1.50 0.74
C LEU A 17 -4.14 2.20 -0.23
N LYS A 18 -4.63 2.57 -1.40
CA LYS A 18 -3.87 3.33 -2.38
C LYS A 18 -4.26 4.80 -2.29
N ILE A 19 -3.26 5.67 -2.26
CA ILE A 19 -3.42 7.11 -2.25
C ILE A 19 -2.75 7.67 -3.51
N ASP A 20 -3.52 8.37 -4.33
CA ASP A 20 -3.03 9.08 -5.51
C ASP A 20 -3.12 10.60 -5.32
N ARG A 21 -2.02 11.27 -5.62
CA ARG A 21 -1.80 12.72 -5.56
C ARG A 21 -1.06 13.19 -6.80
N SER A 22 -1.22 12.46 -7.91
CA SER A 22 -0.56 12.80 -9.17
C SER A 22 -1.06 14.14 -9.70
N GLU A 23 -2.35 14.44 -9.49
CA GLU A 23 -2.94 15.75 -9.74
C GLU A 23 -2.85 16.63 -8.49
N LEU A 24 -2.49 17.91 -8.67
CA LEU A 24 -2.27 18.85 -7.55
C LEU A 24 -3.55 19.16 -6.76
N THR A 25 -4.70 19.14 -7.43
CA THR A 25 -5.99 19.53 -6.86
C THR A 25 -6.84 18.36 -6.41
N GLU A 26 -6.46 17.14 -6.77
CA GLU A 26 -7.26 15.95 -6.48
C GLU A 26 -6.53 15.01 -5.52
N LEU A 27 -7.33 14.35 -4.68
CA LEU A 27 -6.89 13.28 -3.80
C LEU A 27 -7.76 12.08 -4.11
N ASP A 28 -7.17 11.07 -4.75
CA ASP A 28 -7.85 9.79 -4.97
C ASP A 28 -7.39 8.80 -3.89
N ILE A 29 -8.36 8.26 -3.15
CA ILE A 29 -8.12 7.25 -2.12
C ILE A 29 -8.96 6.04 -2.49
N LEU A 30 -8.28 4.93 -2.78
CA LEU A 30 -8.92 3.67 -3.14
C LEU A 30 -8.58 2.62 -2.10
N GLU A 31 -9.61 2.12 -1.42
CA GLU A 31 -9.49 0.95 -0.55
C GLU A 31 -9.58 -0.33 -1.38
N ASP A 32 -8.61 -1.22 -1.23
CA ASP A 32 -8.69 -2.57 -1.79
C ASP A 32 -9.70 -3.40 -0.97
N SER A 33 -10.70 -3.95 -1.65
CA SER A 33 -11.70 -4.82 -1.02
C SER A 33 -11.14 -6.20 -0.68
N THR A 34 -9.96 -6.55 -1.20
CA THR A 34 -9.29 -7.83 -0.97
C THR A 34 -8.67 -7.88 0.43
N ILE A 35 -8.94 -8.97 1.14
CA ILE A 35 -8.22 -9.31 2.37
C ILE A 35 -7.06 -10.21 1.99
N TYR A 36 -5.85 -9.79 2.33
CA TYR A 36 -4.62 -10.53 2.07
C TYR A 36 -4.12 -11.24 3.33
N SER A 37 -3.46 -12.38 3.13
CA SER A 37 -2.49 -12.92 4.07
C SER A 37 -1.17 -12.12 4.04
N GLU A 38 -0.28 -12.39 5.01
CA GLU A 38 1.04 -11.75 5.04
C GLU A 38 1.86 -12.05 3.78
N ALA A 39 1.83 -13.30 3.31
CA ALA A 39 2.55 -13.74 2.12
C ALA A 39 2.00 -13.08 0.84
N GLU A 40 0.68 -13.07 0.65
CA GLU A 40 0.08 -12.43 -0.52
C GLU A 40 0.33 -10.92 -0.53
N CYS A 41 0.31 -10.27 0.64
CA CYS A 41 0.65 -8.86 0.77
C CYS A 41 2.11 -8.62 0.39
N TYR A 42 3.04 -9.45 0.88
CA TYR A 42 4.44 -9.38 0.50
C TYR A 42 4.65 -9.53 -1.02
N ASP A 43 4.02 -10.54 -1.62
CA ASP A 43 4.11 -10.78 -3.07
C ASP A 43 3.50 -9.64 -3.89
N LEU A 44 2.41 -9.05 -3.42
CA LEU A 44 1.84 -7.84 -4.02
C LEU A 44 2.84 -6.68 -3.99
N LEU A 45 3.43 -6.38 -2.84
CA LEU A 45 4.42 -5.31 -2.69
C LEU A 45 5.66 -5.56 -3.55
N LYS A 46 6.10 -6.81 -3.66
CA LYS A 46 7.22 -7.21 -4.53
C LYS A 46 6.92 -6.93 -6.00
N ARG A 47 5.76 -7.38 -6.50
CA ARG A 47 5.34 -7.10 -7.89
C ARG A 47 5.20 -5.60 -8.15
N LEU A 48 4.68 -4.84 -7.20
CA LEU A 48 4.62 -3.38 -7.30
C LEU A 48 6.02 -2.74 -7.34
N HIS A 49 6.96 -3.23 -6.53
CA HIS A 49 8.34 -2.75 -6.55
C HIS A 49 9.00 -3.01 -7.91
N GLU A 50 8.94 -4.25 -8.39
CA GLU A 50 9.52 -4.65 -9.68
C GLU A 50 8.88 -3.91 -10.85
N GLY A 51 7.55 -3.76 -10.86
CA GLY A 51 6.83 -3.00 -11.89
C GLY A 51 7.17 -1.51 -11.93
N ASN A 52 7.70 -0.95 -10.83
CA ASN A 52 8.12 0.45 -10.75
C ASN A 52 9.64 0.63 -10.73
N ILE A 53 10.41 -0.40 -11.08
CA ILE A 53 11.87 -0.36 -10.92
C ILE A 53 12.54 0.79 -11.70
N LEU A 54 11.98 1.18 -12.85
CA LEU A 54 12.46 2.30 -13.67
C LEU A 54 12.29 3.67 -12.99
N THR A 55 11.35 3.80 -12.06
CA THR A 55 11.13 5.01 -11.26
C THR A 55 11.73 4.92 -9.85
N GLY A 56 12.56 3.89 -9.61
CA GLY A 56 13.23 3.64 -8.33
C GLY A 56 12.49 2.68 -7.41
N GLY A 57 11.46 1.99 -7.92
CA GLY A 57 10.72 0.95 -7.22
C GLY A 57 9.85 1.46 -6.07
N LEU A 58 9.33 0.52 -5.29
CA LEU A 58 8.61 0.82 -4.05
C LEU A 58 9.60 1.18 -2.93
N LYS A 59 9.35 2.30 -2.24
CA LYS A 59 10.16 2.77 -1.11
C LYS A 59 9.31 2.87 0.14
N PHE A 60 9.87 2.39 1.26
CA PHE A 60 9.26 2.57 2.56
C PHE A 60 9.32 4.05 2.99
N VAL A 61 8.18 4.59 3.43
CA VAL A 61 8.07 5.98 3.87
C VAL A 61 8.05 6.06 5.39
N THR A 62 7.09 5.40 6.03
CA THR A 62 6.92 5.43 7.49
C THR A 62 5.99 4.32 7.99
N THR A 63 6.02 4.09 9.30
CA THR A 63 4.99 3.36 10.04
C THR A 63 4.15 4.32 10.87
N CYS A 64 2.84 4.16 10.86
CA CYS A 64 1.90 4.95 11.66
C CYS A 64 0.84 4.05 12.30
N TYR A 65 0.19 4.55 13.35
CA TYR A 65 -0.90 3.84 14.04
C TYR A 65 -2.29 4.18 13.49
N GLY A 66 -2.40 5.23 12.68
CA GLY A 66 -3.63 5.67 12.06
C GLY A 66 -3.38 6.82 11.08
N ILE A 67 -4.41 7.13 10.31
CA ILE A 67 -4.51 8.32 9.45
C ILE A 67 -5.75 9.08 9.95
N ILE A 68 -5.64 10.41 10.08
CA ILE A 68 -6.71 11.32 10.52
C ILE A 68 -7.04 12.25 9.37
#